data_AF-A0A2R7JX95-F1
#
_entry.id   AF-A0A2R7JX95-F1
#
_cell.length_a   1.000
_cell.length_b   1.000
_cell.length_c   1.000
_cell.angle_alpha   90.00
_cell.angle_beta   90.00
_cell.angle_gamma   90.00
#
_symmetry.space_group_name_H-M   'P 1'
#
loop_
_entity.id
_entity.type
_entity.pdbx_description
1 polymer ?
#
loop_
_entity_poly.entity_id
_entity_poly.type
_entity_poly.pdbx_seq_one_letter_code
_entity_poly.pdbx_strand_id
1 'polypeptide(L)'
;MGKLSLRTGRYALLVHFILWFLLFSQLLRIIFFIWQHGQVSLSIFHVIRTLLTGLFFDIGTIALISYPAVLYYTVFAGRWTGSLADRIIIWFFTALNVFILVFTFLAEITFWEEFRTRFNFIAVDYLIYTYEVIANIQESYPLPLLIVSVAAVTAMVLLFFHRSKAFAAAFARNTDIVKRVSILLLFTAAAS
;
A
#
# COMPACT_ATOMS: atom_id res chain seq x y z
N MET A 1 3.77 32.84 -0.57
CA MET A 1 4.20 31.42 -0.59
C MET A 1 3.08 30.58 0.03
N GLY A 2 2.23 29.96 -0.80
CA GLY A 2 1.14 29.12 -0.30
C GLY A 2 1.70 27.86 0.36
N LYS A 3 1.27 27.57 1.59
CA LYS A 3 1.65 26.38 2.36
C LYS A 3 1.66 25.14 1.45
N LEU A 4 2.79 24.44 1.37
CA LEU A 4 2.88 23.11 0.78
C LEU A 4 2.00 22.16 1.60
N SER A 5 0.73 22.04 1.23
CA SER A 5 -0.17 21.04 1.83
C SER A 5 -0.29 19.87 0.85
N LEU A 6 0.42 18.78 1.15
CA LEU A 6 0.31 17.49 0.46
C LEU A 6 -1.12 16.89 0.58
N ARG A 7 -1.92 17.37 1.55
CA ARG A 7 -3.32 16.97 1.77
C ARG A 7 -4.32 17.65 0.85
N THR A 8 -3.89 18.61 0.03
CA THR A 8 -4.78 19.40 -0.83
C THR A 8 -4.23 19.43 -2.26
N GLY A 9 -5.01 18.92 -3.22
CA GLY A 9 -4.67 18.90 -4.65
C GLY A 9 -4.48 17.48 -5.23
N ARG A 10 -3.86 17.40 -6.42
CA ARG A 10 -3.78 16.16 -7.22
C ARG A 10 -3.18 14.96 -6.48
N TYR A 11 -2.27 15.19 -5.54
CA TYR A 11 -1.58 14.14 -4.77
C TYR A 11 -2.33 13.72 -3.49
N ALA A 12 -3.48 14.30 -3.18
CA ALA A 12 -4.22 13.98 -1.97
C ALA A 12 -4.59 12.49 -1.90
N LEU A 13 -5.02 11.88 -3.01
CA LEU A 13 -5.30 10.44 -3.09
C LEU A 13 -4.07 9.60 -2.74
N LEU A 14 -2.90 9.97 -3.27
CA LEU A 14 -1.66 9.27 -2.99
C LEU A 14 -1.30 9.34 -1.50
N VAL A 15 -1.50 10.49 -0.86
CA VAL A 15 -1.28 10.63 0.59
C VAL A 15 -2.22 9.73 1.39
N HIS A 16 -3.50 9.63 1.01
CA HIS A 16 -4.44 8.72 1.69
C HIS A 16 -4.02 7.26 1.50
N PHE A 17 -3.60 6.88 0.29
CA PHE A 17 -3.09 5.56 -0.01
C PHE A 17 -1.84 5.20 0.81
N ILE A 18 -0.86 6.10 0.88
CA ILE A 18 0.37 5.92 1.67
C ILE A 18 0.06 5.79 3.16
N LEU A 19 -0.76 6.70 3.71
CA LEU A 19 -1.12 6.67 5.13
C LEU A 19 -1.90 5.40 5.49
N TRP A 20 -2.81 4.97 4.61
CA TRP A 20 -3.53 3.71 4.78
C TRP A 20 -2.56 2.52 4.80
N PHE A 21 -1.66 2.41 3.83
CA PHE A 21 -0.68 1.33 3.79
C PHE A 21 0.21 1.30 5.03
N LEU A 22 0.80 2.45 5.41
CA LEU A 22 1.68 2.54 6.58
C LEU A 22 0.93 2.17 7.86
N LEU A 23 -0.30 2.64 8.02
CA LEU A 23 -1.14 2.31 9.17
C LEU A 23 -1.40 0.80 9.25
N PHE A 24 -1.85 0.18 8.15
CA PHE A 24 -2.19 -1.24 8.14
C PHE A 24 -0.95 -2.14 8.28
N SER A 25 0.18 -1.81 7.63
CA SER A 25 1.44 -2.55 7.84
C SER A 25 1.92 -2.45 9.29
N GLN A 26 1.80 -1.27 9.90
CA GLN A 26 2.19 -1.06 11.29
C GLN A 26 1.27 -1.77 12.28
N LEU A 27 -0.05 -1.80 12.01
CA LEU A 27 -1.02 -2.57 12.79
C LEU A 27 -0.73 -4.07 12.70
N LEU A 28 -0.46 -4.57 11.49
CA LEU A 28 -0.15 -5.98 11.29
C LEU A 28 1.13 -6.38 12.04
N ARG A 29 2.16 -5.53 12.00
CA ARG A 29 3.38 -5.71 12.82
C ARG A 29 3.09 -5.78 14.31
N ILE A 30 2.21 -4.90 14.82
CA ILE A 30 1.82 -4.91 16.25
C ILE A 30 1.06 -6.20 16.57
N ILE A 31 0.13 -6.64 15.70
CA ILE A 31 -0.60 -7.90 15.86
C ILE A 31 0.38 -9.07 15.93
N PHE A 32 1.34 -9.16 15.01
CA PHE A 32 2.36 -10.21 15.00
C PHE A 32 3.26 -10.17 16.23
N PHE A 33 3.63 -8.97 16.69
CA PHE A 33 4.42 -8.81 17.92
C PHE A 33 3.67 -9.32 19.15
N ILE A 34 2.36 -9.01 19.26
CA ILE A 34 1.50 -9.49 20.35
C ILE A 34 1.28 -11.01 20.25
N TRP A 35 1.00 -11.52 19.05
CA TRP A 35 0.84 -12.95 18.81
C TRP A 35 2.08 -13.71 19.27
N GLN A 36 3.27 -13.18 18.96
CA GLN A 36 4.54 -13.83 19.26
C GLN A 36 5.19 -13.38 20.59
N HIS A 37 4.44 -12.75 21.50
CA HIS A 37 4.97 -12.15 22.73
C HIS A 37 5.86 -13.09 23.58
N GLY A 38 5.60 -14.40 23.57
CA GLY A 38 6.37 -15.41 24.32
C GLY A 38 7.74 -15.76 23.72
N GLN A 39 8.01 -15.34 22.48
CA GLN A 39 9.28 -15.62 21.77
C GLN A 39 10.03 -14.34 21.36
N VAL A 40 9.54 -13.17 21.75
CA VAL A 40 10.16 -11.87 21.44
C VAL A 40 10.56 -11.12 22.70
N SER A 41 11.58 -10.27 22.61
CA SER A 41 11.97 -9.42 23.74
C SER A 41 10.96 -8.29 23.93
N LEU A 42 10.36 -8.22 25.13
CA LEU A 42 9.44 -7.14 25.53
C LEU A 42 10.15 -5.90 26.08
N SER A 43 11.49 -5.86 25.99
CA SER A 43 12.23 -4.65 26.33
C SER A 43 11.76 -3.48 25.46
N ILE A 44 11.47 -2.35 26.09
CA ILE A 44 11.02 -1.11 25.43
C ILE A 44 11.94 -0.75 24.27
N PHE A 45 13.25 -0.94 24.44
CA PHE A 45 14.23 -0.68 23.38
C PHE A 45 14.03 -1.58 22.15
N HIS A 46 13.83 -2.89 22.35
CA HIS A 46 13.61 -3.84 21.25
C HIS A 46 12.26 -3.62 20.57
N VAL A 47 11.22 -3.27 21.33
CA VAL A 47 9.91 -2.90 20.80
C VAL A 47 10.05 -1.68 19.89
N ILE A 48 10.58 -0.57 20.40
CA ILE A 48 10.73 0.68 19.64
C ILE A 48 11.60 0.44 18.40
N ARG A 49 12.71 -0.28 18.53
CA ARG A 49 13.57 -0.63 17.40
C ARG A 49 12.79 -1.37 16.33
N THR A 50 12.04 -2.41 16.70
CA THR A 50 11.26 -3.24 15.76
C THR A 50 10.21 -2.41 15.01
N LEU A 51 9.50 -1.54 15.72
CA LEU A 51 8.48 -0.68 15.11
C LEU A 51 9.13 0.34 14.15
N LEU A 52 10.23 0.98 14.54
CA LEU A 52 10.89 2.00 13.73
C LEU A 52 11.62 1.41 12.51
N THR A 53 12.36 0.30 12.67
CA THR A 53 13.02 -0.35 11.54
C THR A 53 11.99 -0.88 10.55
N GLY A 54 10.89 -1.45 11.06
CA GLY A 54 9.81 -1.90 10.22
C GLY A 54 9.14 -0.76 9.46
N LEU A 55 8.85 0.37 10.13
CA LEU A 55 8.29 1.55 9.50
C LEU A 55 9.21 2.12 8.41
N PHE A 56 10.53 2.09 8.64
CA PHE A 56 11.52 2.52 7.64
C PHE A 56 11.43 1.66 6.36
N PHE A 57 11.38 0.34 6.49
CA PHE A 57 11.19 -0.55 5.34
C PHE A 57 9.82 -0.36 4.67
N ASP A 58 8.75 -0.14 5.43
CA ASP A 58 7.43 0.14 4.87
C ASP A 58 7.44 1.43 4.03
N ILE A 59 8.17 2.47 4.47
CA ILE A 59 8.32 3.73 3.73
C ILE A 59 9.02 3.48 2.38
N GLY A 60 10.10 2.70 2.36
CA GLY A 60 10.77 2.32 1.11
C GLY A 60 9.84 1.54 0.16
N THR A 61 9.14 0.54 0.70
CA THR A 61 8.17 -0.27 -0.07
C THR A 61 7.07 0.60 -0.68
N ILE A 62 6.43 1.46 0.11
CA ILE A 62 5.33 2.28 -0.39
C ILE A 62 5.80 3.38 -1.34
N ALA A 63 7.03 3.87 -1.18
CA ALA A 63 7.64 4.78 -2.13
C ALA A 63 7.77 4.11 -3.51
N LEU A 64 8.29 2.87 -3.56
CA LEU A 64 8.42 2.10 -4.79
C LEU A 64 7.07 1.78 -5.43
N ILE A 65 6.09 1.29 -4.66
CA ILE A 65 4.73 0.98 -5.15
C ILE A 65 4.04 2.23 -5.71
N SER A 66 4.22 3.38 -5.05
CA SER A 66 3.60 4.66 -5.44
C SER A 66 4.32 5.35 -6.60
N TYR A 67 5.55 4.94 -6.93
CA TYR A 67 6.39 5.60 -7.92
C TYR A 67 5.73 5.73 -9.31
N PRO A 68 5.09 4.68 -9.88
CA PRO A 68 4.40 4.80 -11.16
C PRO A 68 3.25 5.82 -11.12
N ALA A 69 2.53 5.92 -10.00
CA ALA A 69 1.45 6.89 -9.83
C ALA A 69 1.99 8.33 -9.76
N VAL A 70 3.11 8.53 -9.06
CA VAL A 70 3.80 9.84 -8.99
C VAL A 70 4.29 10.27 -10.38
N LEU A 71 4.89 9.34 -11.14
CA LEU A 71 5.30 9.58 -12.51
C LEU A 71 4.10 9.97 -13.38
N TYR A 72 3.00 9.22 -13.29
CA TYR A 72 1.76 9.52 -14.02
C TYR A 72 1.22 10.92 -13.68
N TYR A 73 1.13 11.29 -12.39
CA TYR A 73 0.68 12.62 -11.97
C TYR A 73 1.64 13.75 -12.41
N THR A 74 2.92 13.45 -12.52
CA THR A 74 3.98 14.40 -12.93
C THR A 74 4.12 14.56 -14.44
N VAL A 75 3.74 13.56 -15.23
CA VAL A 75 3.71 13.66 -16.69
C VAL A 75 2.36 14.20 -17.14
N PHE A 76 1.27 13.56 -16.74
CA PHE A 76 -0.09 13.91 -17.18
C PHE A 76 -0.77 14.88 -16.21
N ALA A 77 -0.73 16.19 -16.51
CA ALA A 77 -1.52 17.20 -15.79
C ALA A 77 -2.05 18.32 -16.71
N GLY A 78 -2.50 19.43 -16.11
CA GLY A 78 -3.12 20.52 -16.83
C GLY A 78 -4.50 20.12 -17.38
N ARG A 79 -4.64 20.11 -18.70
CA ARG A 79 -5.92 19.83 -19.38
C ARG A 79 -6.34 18.36 -19.30
N TRP A 80 -5.40 17.46 -19.02
CA TRP A 80 -5.69 16.03 -18.84
C TRP A 80 -6.35 15.71 -17.49
N THR A 81 -6.02 16.50 -16.46
CA THR A 81 -6.49 16.29 -15.09
C THR A 81 -8.02 16.34 -15.02
N GLY A 82 -8.62 15.28 -14.49
CA GLY A 82 -10.07 15.15 -14.33
C GLY A 82 -10.84 14.77 -15.59
N SER A 83 -10.16 14.49 -16.71
CA SER A 83 -10.78 13.89 -17.91
C SER A 83 -11.34 12.49 -17.61
N LEU A 84 -12.20 11.96 -18.48
CA LEU A 84 -12.74 10.60 -18.32
C LEU A 84 -11.63 9.54 -18.26
N ALA A 85 -10.62 9.66 -19.13
CA ALA A 85 -9.46 8.77 -19.14
C ALA A 85 -8.63 8.88 -17.84
N ASP A 86 -8.34 10.09 -17.36
CA ASP A 86 -7.63 10.31 -16.07
C ASP A 86 -8.40 9.67 -14.90
N ARG A 87 -9.73 9.83 -14.88
CA ARG A 87 -10.59 9.23 -13.85
C ARG A 87 -10.55 7.71 -13.89
N ILE A 88 -10.73 7.09 -15.06
CA ILE A 88 -10.71 5.63 -15.22
C ILE A 88 -9.35 5.07 -14.78
N ILE A 89 -8.25 5.65 -15.26
CA ILE A 89 -6.89 5.21 -14.92
C ILE A 89 -6.67 5.29 -13.41
N ILE A 90 -6.97 6.44 -12.79
CA ILE A 90 -6.74 6.64 -11.36
C ILE A 90 -7.60 5.69 -10.53
N TRP A 91 -8.88 5.52 -10.85
CA TRP A 91 -9.75 4.59 -10.14
C TRP A 91 -9.27 3.15 -10.30
N PHE A 92 -9.00 2.69 -11.52
CA PHE A 92 -8.59 1.33 -11.81
C PHE A 92 -7.28 0.97 -11.09
N PHE A 93 -6.23 1.77 -11.26
CA PHE A 93 -4.94 1.47 -10.64
C PHE A 93 -4.95 1.63 -9.13
N THR A 94 -5.73 2.57 -8.57
CA THR A 94 -5.90 2.66 -7.11
C THR A 94 -6.62 1.41 -6.58
N ALA A 95 -7.71 0.99 -7.23
CA ALA A 95 -8.44 -0.21 -6.85
C ALA A 95 -7.57 -1.48 -6.95
N LEU A 96 -6.82 -1.61 -8.04
CA LEU A 96 -5.91 -2.74 -8.25
C LEU A 96 -4.82 -2.80 -7.19
N ASN A 97 -4.17 -1.67 -6.87
CA ASN A 97 -3.13 -1.63 -5.84
C ASN A 97 -3.69 -1.94 -4.44
N VAL A 98 -4.86 -1.38 -4.09
CA VAL A 98 -5.51 -1.70 -2.82
C VAL A 98 -5.89 -3.18 -2.76
N PHE A 99 -6.43 -3.75 -3.84
CA PHE A 99 -6.76 -5.17 -3.92
C PHE A 99 -5.54 -6.06 -3.69
N ILE A 100 -4.45 -5.80 -4.41
CA ILE A 100 -3.19 -6.53 -4.27
C ILE A 100 -2.68 -6.44 -2.83
N LEU A 101 -2.62 -5.23 -2.26
CA LEU A 101 -2.10 -5.03 -0.91
C LEU A 101 -2.98 -5.66 0.18
N VAL A 102 -4.30 -5.64 0.04
CA VAL A 102 -5.21 -6.35 0.95
C VAL A 102 -4.97 -7.86 0.86
N PHE A 103 -4.84 -8.41 -0.34
CA PHE A 103 -4.49 -9.81 -0.53
C PHE A 103 -3.13 -10.14 0.10
N THR A 104 -2.11 -9.30 -0.11
CA THR A 104 -0.78 -9.43 0.49
C THR A 104 -0.85 -9.44 2.02
N PHE A 105 -1.60 -8.53 2.65
CA PHE A 105 -1.72 -8.52 4.11
C PHE A 105 -2.42 -9.77 4.65
N LEU A 106 -3.43 -10.31 3.96
CA LEU A 106 -4.05 -11.58 4.35
C LEU A 106 -3.09 -12.76 4.18
N ALA A 107 -2.35 -12.81 3.06
CA ALA A 107 -1.35 -13.83 2.80
C ALA A 107 -0.19 -13.76 3.81
N GLU A 108 0.16 -12.57 4.31
CA GLU A 108 1.14 -12.43 5.39
C GLU A 108 0.67 -13.08 6.69
N ILE A 109 -0.63 -13.06 6.99
CA ILE A 109 -1.17 -13.68 8.22
C ILE A 109 -0.99 -15.20 8.16
N THR A 110 -1.34 -15.83 7.04
CA THR A 110 -1.18 -17.28 6.86
C THR A 110 0.30 -17.65 6.79
N PHE A 111 1.12 -16.86 6.10
CA PHE A 111 2.57 -17.07 6.06
C PHE A 111 3.22 -16.92 7.44
N TRP A 112 2.75 -15.97 8.26
CA TRP A 112 3.23 -15.78 9.62
C TRP A 112 2.87 -16.96 10.53
N GLU A 113 1.72 -17.59 10.32
CA GLU A 113 1.32 -18.79 11.06
C GLU A 113 2.30 -19.95 10.84
N GLU A 114 2.74 -20.13 9.60
CA GLU A 114 3.64 -21.21 9.20
C GLU A 114 5.11 -20.91 9.56
N PHE A 115 5.60 -19.71 9.22
CA PHE A 115 7.04 -19.41 9.26
C PHE A 115 7.46 -18.42 10.34
N ARG A 116 6.51 -17.82 11.08
CA ARG A 116 6.75 -16.82 12.14
C ARG A 116 7.66 -15.66 11.70
N THR A 117 7.66 -15.35 10.42
CA THR A 117 8.42 -14.28 9.78
C THR A 117 7.55 -13.63 8.70
N ARG A 118 7.87 -12.39 8.31
CA ARG A 118 7.24 -11.77 7.12
C ARG A 118 7.84 -12.39 5.85
N PHE A 119 7.24 -12.09 4.70
CA PHE A 119 7.75 -12.52 3.40
C PHE A 119 9.25 -12.24 3.25
N ASN A 120 9.96 -13.28 2.83
CA ASN A 120 11.40 -13.32 2.65
C ASN A 120 11.70 -14.26 1.47
N PHE A 121 12.94 -14.75 1.34
CA PHE A 121 13.33 -15.65 0.27
C PHE A 121 12.52 -16.96 0.19
N ILE A 122 11.96 -17.45 1.30
CA ILE A 122 11.07 -18.62 1.30
C ILE A 122 9.83 -18.35 0.43
N ALA A 123 9.27 -17.14 0.50
CA ALA A 123 8.13 -16.76 -0.34
C ALA A 123 8.50 -16.71 -1.84
N VAL A 124 9.78 -16.50 -2.17
CA VAL A 124 10.26 -16.55 -3.56
C VAL A 124 10.26 -17.99 -4.06
N ASP A 125 10.65 -18.96 -3.23
CA ASP A 125 10.59 -20.38 -3.59
C ASP A 125 9.15 -20.82 -3.93
N TYR A 126 8.16 -20.26 -3.24
CA TYR A 126 6.74 -20.51 -3.52
C TYR A 126 6.30 -19.99 -4.91
N LEU A 127 6.99 -18.97 -5.44
CA LEU A 127 6.77 -18.47 -6.80
C LEU A 127 7.49 -19.30 -7.86
N ILE A 128 8.45 -20.13 -7.47
CA ILE A 128 9.12 -21.08 -8.37
C ILE A 128 8.30 -22.37 -8.45
N TYR A 129 7.80 -22.86 -7.31
CA TYR A 129 6.99 -24.08 -7.18
C TYR A 129 5.49 -23.77 -7.20
N THR A 130 5.04 -23.05 -8.24
CA THR A 130 3.67 -22.52 -8.28
C THR A 130 2.59 -23.59 -8.32
N TYR A 131 2.86 -24.75 -8.93
CA TYR A 131 1.84 -25.78 -9.10
C TYR A 131 1.46 -26.39 -7.74
N GLU A 132 2.47 -26.75 -6.97
CA GLU A 132 2.34 -27.32 -5.63
C GLU A 132 1.68 -26.33 -4.69
N VAL A 133 2.09 -25.05 -4.72
CA VAL A 133 1.53 -24.01 -3.86
C VAL A 133 0.07 -23.72 -4.22
N ILE A 134 -0.27 -23.63 -5.50
CA ILE A 134 -1.65 -23.39 -5.93
C ILE A 134 -2.56 -24.55 -5.54
N ALA A 135 -2.12 -25.80 -5.74
CA ALA A 135 -2.87 -26.99 -5.32
C ALA A 135 -3.12 -26.99 -3.81
N ASN A 136 -2.09 -26.73 -3.00
CA ASN A 136 -2.21 -26.64 -1.55
C ASN A 136 -3.20 -25.54 -1.12
N ILE A 137 -3.20 -24.38 -1.80
CA ILE A 137 -4.14 -23.29 -1.51
C ILE A 137 -5.58 -23.70 -1.85
N GLN A 138 -5.79 -24.37 -2.98
CA GLN A 138 -7.12 -24.83 -3.42
C GLN A 138 -7.72 -25.86 -2.47
N GLU A 139 -6.88 -26.74 -1.92
CA GLU A 139 -7.31 -27.77 -0.95
C GLU A 139 -7.54 -27.18 0.45
N SER A 140 -6.68 -26.24 0.86
CA SER A 140 -6.67 -25.74 2.25
C SER A 140 -7.63 -24.58 2.50
N TYR A 141 -8.00 -23.81 1.47
CA TYR A 141 -8.78 -22.57 1.65
C TYR A 141 -10.01 -22.50 0.76
N PRO A 142 -11.16 -22.01 1.29
CA PRO A 142 -12.33 -21.71 0.48
C PRO A 142 -12.07 -20.46 -0.38
N LEU A 143 -11.47 -20.66 -1.56
CA LEU A 143 -11.07 -19.58 -2.48
C LEU A 143 -12.18 -18.55 -2.77
N PRO A 144 -13.45 -18.94 -3.02
CA PRO A 144 -14.51 -17.95 -3.23
C PRO A 144 -14.69 -17.01 -2.04
N LEU A 145 -14.62 -17.53 -0.80
CA LEU A 145 -14.75 -16.73 0.41
C LEU A 145 -13.56 -15.78 0.56
N LEU A 146 -12.35 -16.26 0.28
CA LEU A 146 -11.14 -15.46 0.31
C LEU A 146 -11.23 -14.29 -0.68
N ILE A 147 -11.58 -14.56 -1.94
CA ILE A 147 -11.71 -13.52 -2.98
C ILE A 147 -12.80 -12.51 -2.61
N VAL A 148 -13.96 -12.96 -2.11
CA VAL A 148 -15.05 -12.07 -1.68
C VAL A 148 -14.61 -11.20 -0.50
N SER A 149 -13.90 -11.76 0.48
CA SER A 149 -13.40 -10.98 1.62
C SER A 149 -12.39 -9.92 1.20
N VAL A 150 -11.43 -10.26 0.32
CA VAL A 150 -10.48 -9.29 -0.25
C VAL A 150 -11.21 -8.20 -1.01
N ALA A 151 -12.18 -8.56 -1.86
CA ALA A 151 -12.97 -7.60 -2.61
C ALA A 151 -13.80 -6.68 -1.70
N ALA A 152 -14.39 -7.22 -0.63
CA ALA A 152 -15.17 -6.45 0.34
C ALA A 152 -14.31 -5.44 1.11
N VAL A 153 -13.14 -5.87 1.60
CA VAL A 153 -12.19 -4.97 2.29
C VAL A 153 -11.65 -3.92 1.32
N THR A 154 -11.33 -4.31 0.08
CA THR A 154 -10.92 -3.37 -0.99
C THR A 154 -11.99 -2.31 -1.22
N ALA A 155 -13.24 -2.72 -1.40
CA ALA A 155 -14.36 -1.80 -1.56
C ALA A 155 -14.52 -0.87 -0.36
N MET A 156 -14.35 -1.37 0.87
CA MET A 156 -14.41 -0.56 2.09
C MET A 156 -13.33 0.54 2.11
N VAL A 157 -12.09 0.20 1.73
CA VAL A 157 -10.98 1.16 1.65
C VAL A 157 -11.23 2.21 0.56
N LEU A 158 -11.71 1.78 -0.62
CA LEU A 158 -12.04 2.70 -1.71
C LEU A 158 -13.21 3.62 -1.35
N LEU A 159 -14.23 3.11 -0.64
CA LEU A 159 -15.33 3.92 -0.12
C LEU A 159 -14.83 4.94 0.91
N PHE A 160 -13.89 4.56 1.78
CA PHE A 160 -13.25 5.50 2.69
C PHE A 160 -12.49 6.62 1.95
N PHE A 161 -11.71 6.28 0.91
CA PHE A 161 -11.04 7.28 0.05
C PHE A 161 -12.05 8.19 -0.69
N HIS A 162 -13.18 7.62 -1.11
CA HIS A 162 -14.24 8.39 -1.73
C HIS A 162 -14.91 9.38 -0.76
N ARG A 163 -15.28 8.90 0.43
CA ARG A 163 -15.94 9.71 1.49
C ARG A 163 -15.03 10.79 2.06
N SER A 164 -13.72 10.55 2.12
CA SER A 164 -12.71 11.56 2.48
C SER A 164 -12.45 12.58 1.36
N LYS A 165 -13.14 12.47 0.22
CA LYS A 165 -12.98 13.33 -0.97
C LYS A 165 -11.58 13.24 -1.61
N ALA A 166 -10.82 12.17 -1.33
CA ALA A 166 -9.47 12.00 -1.85
C ALA A 166 -9.44 11.91 -3.38
N PHE A 167 -10.38 11.15 -3.98
CA PHE A 167 -10.56 11.09 -5.44
C PHE A 167 -10.97 12.44 -6.03
N ALA A 168 -11.94 13.12 -5.41
CA ALA A 168 -12.38 14.44 -5.88
C ALA A 168 -11.23 15.46 -5.88
N ALA A 169 -10.37 15.43 -4.85
CA ALA A 169 -9.17 16.25 -4.77
C ALA A 169 -8.12 15.88 -5.84
N ALA A 170 -7.97 14.59 -6.16
CA ALA A 170 -7.07 14.13 -7.22
C ALA A 170 -7.46 14.64 -8.62
N PHE A 171 -8.77 14.82 -8.85
CA PHE A 171 -9.32 15.33 -10.10
C PHE A 171 -9.49 16.86 -10.12
N ALA A 172 -9.30 17.55 -9.00
CA ALA A 172 -9.35 19.00 -8.94
C ALA A 172 -8.11 19.63 -9.61
N ARG A 173 -8.31 20.78 -10.27
CA ARG A 173 -7.33 21.38 -11.19
C ARG A 173 -6.01 21.77 -10.51
N ASN A 174 -4.93 21.31 -11.16
CA ASN A 174 -3.48 21.61 -11.10
C ASN A 174 -2.77 21.95 -9.78
N THR A 175 -1.75 21.14 -9.51
CA THR A 175 -0.58 21.47 -8.68
C THR A 175 0.53 22.09 -9.53
N ASP A 176 1.22 23.10 -8.99
CA ASP A 176 2.35 23.79 -9.64
C ASP A 176 3.43 22.81 -10.13
N ILE A 177 4.07 23.10 -11.27
CA ILE A 177 5.11 22.25 -11.85
C ILE A 177 6.28 22.00 -10.90
N VAL A 178 6.66 23.02 -10.11
CA VAL A 178 7.69 22.92 -9.08
C VAL A 178 7.34 21.82 -8.07
N LYS A 179 6.09 21.80 -7.57
CA LYS A 179 5.64 20.79 -6.62
C LYS A 179 5.67 19.39 -7.23
N ARG A 180 5.27 19.24 -8.49
CA ARG A 180 5.27 17.94 -9.18
C ARG A 180 6.69 17.41 -9.31
N VAL A 181 7.63 18.24 -9.76
CA VAL A 181 9.05 17.86 -9.88
C VAL A 181 9.67 17.57 -8.51
N SER A 182 9.40 18.38 -7.48
CA SER A 182 9.90 18.12 -6.13
C SER A 182 9.39 16.79 -5.56
N ILE A 183 8.11 16.46 -5.77
CA ILE A 183 7.55 15.18 -5.34
C ILE A 183 8.18 14.02 -6.13
N LEU A 184 8.36 14.17 -7.45
CA LEU A 184 9.03 13.15 -8.25
C LEU A 184 10.46 12.89 -7.75
N LEU A 185 11.23 13.95 -7.50
CA LEU A 185 12.61 13.84 -6.98
C LEU A 185 12.67 13.17 -5.60
N LEU A 186 11.71 13.47 -4.73
CA LEU A 186 11.59 12.83 -3.43
C LEU A 186 11.37 11.32 -3.57
N PHE A 187 10.45 10.92 -4.47
CA PHE A 187 10.15 9.51 -4.70
C PHE A 187 11.28 8.78 -5.44
N THR A 188 12.00 9.43 -6.36
CA THR A 188 13.20 8.83 -6.96
C THR A 188 14.28 8.56 -5.91
N ALA A 189 14.50 9.49 -4.97
CA ALA A 189 15.49 9.33 -3.92
C ALA A 189 15.08 8.27 -2.88
N ALA A 190 13.78 8.11 -2.64
CA ALA A 190 13.28 7.07 -1.75
C ALA A 190 13.26 5.66 -2.38
N ALA A 191 13.29 5.57 -3.72
CA ALA A 191 13.28 4.32 -4.47
C ALA A 191 14.67 3.85 -4.92
N SER A 192 15.71 4.69 -4.77
CA SER A 192 17.12 4.39 -5.06
C SER A 192 17.86 3.88 -3.83
#